data_AF-A0AA37U6G9-F1
#
_entry.id   AF-A0AA37U6G9-F1
#
_cell.length_a   1.000
_cell.length_b   1.000
_cell.length_c   1.000
_cell.angle_alpha   90.00
_cell.angle_beta   90.00
_cell.angle_gamma   90.00
#
_symmetry.space_group_name_H-M   'P 1'
#
loop_
_entity.id
_entity.type
_entity.pdbx_description
1 polymer ?
#
loop_
_entity_poly.entity_id
_entity_poly.type
_entity_poly.pdbx_seq_one_letter_code
_entity_poly.pdbx_strand_id
1 'polypeptide(L)' 'MSTGFKVGKTYDIDHSRKGCLTVKILSLNDEWANSELISGRAKMMTQGAPQAGETLTFRIELVRIIREVTAEGGDA' A
#
# COMPACT_ATOMS: atom_id res chain seq x y z
N MET A 1 2.10 -8.00 -17.10
CA MET A 1 3.27 -7.94 -16.19
C MET A 1 2.77 -8.39 -14.82
N SER A 2 3.39 -9.38 -14.18
CA SER A 2 3.02 -9.74 -12.80
C SER A 2 3.35 -8.57 -11.88
N THR A 3 2.34 -8.02 -11.23
CA THR A 3 2.38 -6.74 -10.51
C THR A 3 3.16 -6.78 -9.20
N GLY A 4 3.91 -7.86 -8.93
CA GLY A 4 4.71 -8.08 -7.71
C GLY A 4 3.89 -8.21 -6.42
N PHE A 5 2.73 -7.56 -6.35
CA PHE A 5 1.77 -7.59 -5.26
C PHE A 5 1.05 -8.93 -5.18
N LYS A 6 0.75 -9.32 -3.93
CA LYS A 6 -0.08 -10.48 -3.59
C LYS A 6 -1.15 -10.03 -2.59
N VAL A 7 -2.39 -10.47 -2.81
CA VAL A 7 -3.49 -10.23 -1.86
C VAL A 7 -3.14 -10.80 -0.48
N GLY A 8 -3.51 -10.07 0.57
CA GLY A 8 -3.28 -10.44 1.97
C GLY A 8 -1.88 -10.10 2.48
N LYS A 9 -0.99 -9.58 1.64
CA LYS A 9 0.37 -9.19 2.01
C LYS A 9 0.49 -7.70 2.25
N THR A 10 1.38 -7.33 3.16
CA THR A 10 1.72 -5.94 3.47
C THR A 10 3.02 -5.56 2.78
N TYR A 11 3.08 -4.35 2.24
CA TYR A 11 4.25 -3.84 1.54
C TYR A 11 4.57 -2.43 1.98
N ASP A 12 5.85 -2.14 2.11
CA ASP A 12 6.35 -0.77 2.05
C ASP A 12 6.47 -0.39 0.58
N ILE A 13 5.77 0.66 0.19
CA ILE A 13 5.69 1.14 -1.18
C ILE A 13 6.12 2.61 -1.26
N ASP A 14 6.73 2.98 -2.37
CA ASP A 14 6.95 4.38 -2.74
C ASP A 14 6.00 4.74 -3.88
N HIS A 15 5.07 5.66 -3.62
CA HIS A 15 4.11 6.13 -4.59
C HIS A 15 4.57 7.50 -5.12
N SER A 16 4.82 7.59 -6.42
CA SER A 16 5.37 8.78 -7.11
C SER A 16 4.77 10.13 -6.68
N ARG A 17 3.46 10.18 -6.42
CA ARG A 17 2.74 11.39 -5.98
C ARG A 17 2.43 11.48 -4.49
N LYS A 18 2.43 10.36 -3.75
CA LYS A 18 1.92 10.29 -2.38
C LYS A 18 3.04 10.07 -1.36
N GLY A 19 4.24 9.67 -1.80
CA GLY A 19 5.39 9.32 -0.98
C GLY A 19 5.34 7.87 -0.50
N CYS A 20 6.11 7.58 0.54
CA CYS A 20 6.22 6.24 1.11
C CYS A 20 5.00 5.89 1.98
N LEU A 21 4.44 4.70 1.76
CA LEU A 21 3.28 4.17 2.48
C LEU A 21 3.51 2.71 2.82
N THR A 22 2.99 2.26 3.96
CA THR A 22 2.88 0.85 4.31
C THR A 22 1.44 0.43 4.15
N VAL A 23 1.18 -0.49 3.22
CA VAL A 23 -0.18 -0.87 2.82
C VAL A 23 -0.36 -2.38 2.76
N LYS A 24 -1.53 -2.86 3.18
CA LYS A 24 -1.94 -4.25 3.04
C LYS A 24 -2.84 -4.42 1.83
N ILE A 25 -2.49 -5.28 0.88
CA ILE A 25 -3.27 -5.48 -0.33
C ILE A 25 -4.53 -6.30 -0.01
N LEU A 26 -5.70 -5.71 -0.23
CA LEU A 26 -7.01 -6.34 -0.01
C LEU A 26 -7.51 -7.01 -1.29
N SER A 27 -7.32 -6.36 -2.43
CA SER A 27 -7.63 -6.93 -3.75
C SER A 27 -6.77 -6.26 -4.83
N LEU A 28 -6.60 -6.93 -5.96
CA LEU A 28 -5.82 -6.43 -7.08
C LEU A 28 -6.43 -6.87 -8.40
N ASN A 29 -6.27 -6.02 -9.40
CA ASN A 29 -6.49 -6.34 -10.81
C ASN A 29 -5.25 -5.90 -11.61
N ASP A 30 -5.35 -5.86 -12.94
CA ASP A 30 -4.20 -5.57 -13.81
C ASP A 30 -3.69 -4.11 -13.72
N GLU A 31 -4.53 -3.16 -13.29
CA GLU A 31 -4.20 -1.73 -13.27
C GLU A 31 -4.17 -1.17 -11.84
N TRP A 32 -5.04 -1.67 -10.96
CA TRP A 32 -5.34 -1.09 -9.66
C TRP A 32 -5.12 -2.11 -8.52
N ALA A 33 -4.56 -1.60 -7.42
CA ALA A 33 -4.51 -2.29 -6.15
C ALA A 33 -5.42 -1.56 -5.15
N ASN A 34 -6.30 -2.33 -4.50
CA ASN A 34 -7.06 -1.89 -3.35
C ASN A 34 -6.34 -2.38 -2.09
N SER A 35 -6.13 -1.47 -1.14
CA SER A 35 -5.27 -1.71 0.00
C SER A 35 -5.76 -1.00 1.24
N GLU A 36 -5.40 -1.51 2.40
CA GLU A 36 -5.59 -0.84 3.68
C GLU A 36 -4.30 -0.10 4.06
N LEU A 37 -4.41 1.18 4.41
CA LEU A 37 -3.28 1.95 4.91
C LEU A 37 -2.94 1.48 6.33
N ILE A 38 -1.77 0.87 6.50
CA ILE A 38 -1.28 0.48 7.82
C ILE A 38 -0.59 1.68 8.48
N SER A 39 0.28 2.35 7.74
CA SER A 39 0.97 3.56 8.20
C SER A 39 1.54 4.35 7.03
N GLY A 40 1.87 5.63 7.27
CA GLY A 40 2.44 6.52 6.28
C GLY A 40 1.64 7.80 6.12
N ARG A 41 2.25 8.82 5.54
CA ARG A 41 1.58 10.09 5.22
C ARG A 41 1.35 10.15 3.72
N ALA A 42 0.19 9.70 3.26
CA ALA A 42 -0.17 9.97 1.87
C ALA A 42 -0.49 11.46 1.75
N LYS A 43 0.26 12.17 0.90
CA LYS A 43 -0.06 13.55 0.58
C LYS A 43 -1.27 13.57 -0.35
N MET A 44 -2.47 13.69 0.19
CA MET A 44 -3.67 13.94 -0.61
C MET A 44 -3.83 15.44 -0.88
N MET A 45 -4.20 15.79 -2.11
CA MET A 45 -4.38 17.18 -2.54
C MET A 45 -5.72 17.78 -2.08
N THR A 46 -6.66 16.96 -1.60
CA THR A 46 -8.02 17.39 -1.27
C THR A 46 -8.56 16.53 -0.13
N GLN A 47 -8.88 17.17 1.01
CA GLN A 47 -9.46 16.60 2.24
C GLN A 47 -8.59 15.61 3.02
N GLY A 48 -7.75 16.13 3.93
CA GLY A 48 -7.13 15.36 5.01
C GLY A 48 -6.02 14.40 4.59
N ALA A 49 -5.11 14.09 5.52
CA ALA A 49 -4.21 12.95 5.33
C ALA A 49 -4.99 11.68 5.69
N PRO A 50 -4.93 10.60 4.88
CA PRO A 50 -5.60 9.35 5.21
C PRO A 50 -5.05 8.78 6.51
N GLN A 51 -5.95 8.27 7.33
CA GLN A 51 -5.64 7.68 8.62
C GLN A 51 -5.34 6.18 8.47
N ALA A 52 -4.56 5.65 9.41
CA ALA A 52 -4.35 4.21 9.48
C ALA A 52 -5.71 3.48 9.62
N GLY A 53 -5.88 2.39 8.88
CA GLY A 53 -7.14 1.66 8.74
C GLY A 53 -8.03 2.13 7.58
N GLU A 54 -7.70 3.24 6.90
CA GLU A 54 -8.44 3.65 5.71
C GLU A 54 -8.07 2.82 4.48
N THR A 55 -9.08 2.53 3.65
CA THR A 55 -8.89 1.85 2.37
C THR A 55 -8.43 2.83 1.30
N LEU A 56 -7.26 2.55 0.72
CA LEU A 56 -6.67 3.27 -0.39
C LEU A 56 -6.68 2.43 -1.67
N THR A 57 -7.09 3.07 -2.76
CA THR A 57 -6.92 2.52 -4.11
C THR A 57 -5.82 3.31 -4.83
N PHE A 58 -4.89 2.60 -5.47
CA PHE A 58 -3.81 3.19 -6.25
C PHE A 58 -3.51 2.40 -7.51
N ARG A 59 -2.98 3.09 -8.52
CA ARG A 59 -2.52 2.44 -9.75
C ARG A 59 -1.19 1.76 -9.50
N ILE A 60 -1.08 0.53 -9.97
CA ILE A 60 0.13 -0.29 -9.79
C ILE A 60 1.32 0.35 -10.52
N GLU A 61 1.10 0.94 -11.71
CA GLU A 61 2.17 1.60 -12.49
C GLU A 61 2.81 2.81 -11.78
N LEU A 62 2.14 3.40 -10.79
CA LEU A 62 2.61 4.60 -10.08
C LEU A 62 3.40 4.27 -8.82
N VAL A 63 3.58 2.97 -8.54
CA VAL A 63 4.07 2.46 -7.27
C VAL A 63 5.27 1.57 -7.47
N ARG A 64 6.32 1.84 -6.69
CA ARG A 64 7.47 0.97 -6.54
C ARG A 64 7.36 0.19 -5.22
N ILE A 65 7.46 -1.14 -5.30
CA ILE A 65 7.60 -1.97 -4.10
C ILE A 65 9.00 -1.75 -3.53
N ILE A 66 9.08 -1.31 -2.28
CA ILE A 66 10.34 -1.19 -1.54
C ILE A 66 10.68 -2.55 -0.92
N ARG A 67 9.73 -3.14 -0.17
CA ARG A 67 9.84 -4.49 0.41
C ARG A 67 8.46 -5.06 0.78
N GLU A 68 8.34 -6.39 0.81
CA GLU A 68 7.24 -7.07 1.51
C GLU A 68 7.52 -6.99 3.02
N VAL A 69 6.54 -6.55 3.79
CA VAL A 69 6.58 -6.57 5.25
C VAL A 69 6.01 -7.92 5.68
N THR A 70 6.90 -8.85 6.02
CA THR A 70 6.51 -10.04 6.76
C THR A 70 6.18 -9.63 8.18
N ALA A 71 4.96 -9.91 8.64
CA ALA A 71 4.70 -9.93 10.07
C ALA A 71 5.59 -11.02 10.67
N GLU A 72 6.77 -10.64 11.15
CA GLU A 72 7.55 -11.53 12.00
C GLU A 72 6.70 -11.79 13.25
N GLY A 73 6.45 -13.07 13.50
CA GLY A 73 5.61 -13.52 14.60
C GLY A 73 6.06 -12.89 15.91
N GLY A 74 5.13 -12.24 16.60
CA GLY A 74 5.21 -12.12 18.04
C GLY A 74 5.03 -13.53 18.61
N ASP A 75 6.13 -14.24 18.79
CA ASP A 75 6.23 -15.39 19.68
C ASP A 75 6.62 -14.84 21.06
N ALA A 76 5.65 -14.77 21.97
CA ALA A 76 5.79 -14.81 23.43
C ALA A 76 4.39 -14.76 24.09
#